data_AF-A0A975LC20-F1
#
_entry.id   AF-A0A975LC20-F1
#
_cell.length_a   1.000
_cell.length_b   1.000
_cell.length_c   1.000
_cell.angle_alpha   90.00
_cell.angle_beta   90.00
_cell.angle_gamma   90.00
#
_symmetry.space_group_name_H-M   'P 1'
#
loop_
_entity.id
_entity.type
_entity.pdbx_description
1 polymer ?
#
loop_
_entity_poly.entity_id
_entity_poly.type
_entity_poly.pdbx_seq_one_letter_code
_entity_poly.pdbx_strand_id
1 'polypeptide(L)'
;MDIVEFLNARLDEGEAAAQAVIDAGGRSGWEAVPIAELDGRRALTGGSSIFAVMDPVPEGRACAEHAARHDPARVLREVAAKRKMLELHANGCPGINYCVSCWNGNESLDWPCPTVRTLASAHADHPDYAPEWAPRT
;
A
#
# COMPACT_ATOMS: atom_id res chain seq x y z
N MET A 1 18.53 -9.99 -1.18
CA MET A 1 17.12 -9.71 -0.91
C MET A 1 16.30 -10.53 -1.87
N ASP A 2 15.45 -11.42 -1.38
CA ASP A 2 14.43 -12.09 -2.20
C ASP A 2 13.14 -11.25 -2.30
N ILE A 3 12.19 -11.69 -3.14
CA ILE A 3 10.93 -10.95 -3.38
C ILE A 3 10.06 -10.81 -2.12
N VAL A 4 10.11 -11.78 -1.18
CA VAL A 4 9.33 -11.74 0.05
C VAL A 4 10.00 -10.81 1.05
N GLU A 5 11.32 -10.87 1.18
CA GLU A 5 12.10 -9.90 1.96
C GLU A 5 11.86 -8.47 1.45
N PHE A 6 11.85 -8.26 0.14
CA PHE A 6 11.54 -6.97 -0.49
C PHE A 6 10.12 -6.50 -0.17
N LEU A 7 9.11 -7.36 -0.35
CA LEU A 7 7.72 -7.01 -0.08
C LEU A 7 7.50 -6.70 1.40
N ASN A 8 8.07 -7.48 2.31
CA ASN A 8 7.98 -7.19 3.74
C ASN A 8 8.62 -5.83 4.08
N ALA A 9 9.80 -5.52 3.52
CA ALA A 9 10.43 -4.22 3.74
C ALA A 9 9.55 -3.04 3.27
N ARG A 10 8.91 -3.14 2.09
CA ARG A 10 8.00 -2.10 1.59
C ARG A 10 6.72 -1.98 2.43
N LEU A 11 6.21 -3.10 2.96
CA LEU A 11 5.06 -3.11 3.86
C LEU A 11 5.41 -2.50 5.22
N ASP A 12 6.61 -2.78 5.75
CA ASP A 12 7.13 -2.18 6.99
C ASP A 12 7.27 -0.66 6.84
N GLU A 13 7.77 -0.16 5.71
CA GLU A 13 7.85 1.27 5.41
C GLU A 13 6.47 1.93 5.40
N GLY A 14 5.49 1.32 4.73
CA GLY A 14 4.12 1.83 4.68
C GLY A 14 3.45 1.84 6.05
N GLU A 15 3.67 0.79 6.84
CA GLU A 15 3.17 0.71 8.22
C GLU A 15 3.82 1.75 9.13
N ALA A 16 5.14 1.88 9.09
CA ALA A 16 5.86 2.86 9.88
C ALA A 16 5.42 4.30 9.56
N ALA A 17 5.24 4.63 8.28
CA ALA A 17 4.76 5.93 7.86
C ALA A 17 3.33 6.21 8.36
N ALA A 18 2.42 5.23 8.25
CA ALA A 18 1.06 5.37 8.75
C ALA A 18 1.01 5.47 10.29
N GLN A 19 1.82 4.66 10.99
CA GLN A 19 1.89 4.66 12.44
C GLN A 19 2.48 5.97 12.99
N ALA A 20 3.50 6.53 12.34
CA ALA A 20 4.08 7.81 12.72
C ALA A 20 3.04 8.95 12.73
N VAL A 21 2.08 8.93 11.80
CA VAL A 21 0.97 9.89 11.79
C VAL A 21 0.06 9.71 13.00
N ILE A 22 -0.28 8.46 13.35
CA ILE A 22 -1.15 8.15 14.50
C ILE A 22 -0.45 8.55 15.80
N ASP A 23 0.84 8.23 15.94
CA ASP A 23 1.65 8.52 17.13
C ASP A 23 1.82 10.03 17.34
N ALA A 24 1.88 10.80 16.26
CA ALA A 24 1.86 12.27 16.30
C ALA A 24 0.48 12.87 16.68
N GLY A 25 -0.52 12.02 16.99
CA GLY A 25 -1.89 12.43 17.33
C GLY A 25 -2.78 12.65 16.10
N GLY A 26 -2.33 12.24 14.92
CA GLY A 26 -3.14 12.24 13.71
C GLY A 26 -4.35 11.30 13.85
N ARG A 27 -5.52 11.77 13.44
CA ARG A 27 -6.76 10.99 13.51
C ARG A 27 -7.00 10.25 12.20
N SER A 28 -7.71 9.14 12.25
CA SER A 28 -8.28 8.47 11.06
C SER A 28 -9.47 9.25 10.50
N GLY A 29 -9.94 8.86 9.31
CA GLY A 29 -11.11 9.49 8.71
C GLY A 29 -10.75 10.85 8.12
N TRP A 30 -9.70 10.85 7.29
CA TRP A 30 -9.27 12.06 6.62
C TRP A 30 -10.31 12.52 5.60
N GLU A 31 -10.56 13.81 5.56
CA GLU A 31 -11.54 14.40 4.66
C GLU A 31 -10.93 15.55 3.87
N ALA A 32 -11.29 15.65 2.60
CA ALA A 32 -10.98 16.80 1.78
C ALA A 32 -12.17 17.77 1.83
N VAL A 33 -12.08 18.84 2.59
CA VAL A 33 -13.18 19.80 2.79
C VAL A 33 -12.89 21.15 2.13
N PRO A 34 -13.88 21.84 1.55
CA PRO A 34 -13.70 23.23 1.13
C PRO A 34 -13.53 24.14 2.36
N ILE A 35 -12.69 25.16 2.26
CA ILE A 35 -12.61 26.22 3.28
C ILE A 35 -13.15 27.52 2.66
N ALA A 36 -14.28 27.99 3.17
CA ALA A 36 -14.99 29.15 2.64
C ALA A 36 -14.15 30.44 2.72
N GLU A 37 -13.35 30.58 3.77
CA GLU A 37 -12.50 31.73 4.03
C GLU A 37 -11.23 31.76 3.16
N LEU A 38 -10.93 30.69 2.41
CA LEU A 38 -9.69 30.52 1.67
C LEU A 38 -9.88 30.44 0.14
N ASP A 39 -10.90 31.12 -0.38
CA ASP A 39 -11.09 31.35 -1.82
C ASP A 39 -10.96 30.09 -2.69
N GLY A 40 -11.86 29.12 -2.46
CA GLY A 40 -11.92 27.87 -3.24
C GLY A 40 -10.86 26.82 -2.88
N ARG A 41 -9.94 27.12 -1.96
CA ARG A 41 -8.97 26.14 -1.43
C ARG A 41 -9.67 25.02 -0.68
N ARG A 42 -8.98 23.88 -0.61
CA ARG A 42 -9.43 22.71 0.15
C ARG A 42 -8.42 22.38 1.23
N ALA A 43 -8.91 21.99 2.40
CA ALA A 43 -8.09 21.38 3.42
C ALA A 43 -8.22 19.87 3.43
N LEU A 44 -7.12 19.21 3.74
CA LEU A 44 -7.12 17.85 4.25
C LEU A 44 -7.25 17.93 5.76
N THR A 45 -8.32 17.35 6.30
CA THR A 45 -8.66 17.40 7.72
C THR A 45 -8.76 16.01 8.33
N GLY A 46 -8.76 15.93 9.65
CA GLY A 46 -9.08 14.72 10.41
C GLY A 46 -9.66 15.09 11.77
N GLY A 47 -10.97 14.89 11.93
CA GLY A 47 -11.72 15.49 13.03
C GLY A 47 -11.69 17.03 12.95
N SER A 48 -11.26 17.70 14.01
CA SER A 48 -11.20 19.17 14.09
C SER A 48 -9.88 19.78 13.65
N SER A 49 -8.95 18.98 13.11
CA SER A 49 -7.60 19.43 12.74
C SER A 49 -7.44 19.57 11.23
N ILE A 50 -6.72 20.60 10.78
CA ILE A 50 -6.27 20.79 9.39
C ILE A 50 -4.81 20.32 9.30
N PHE A 51 -4.50 19.41 8.39
CA PHE A 51 -3.14 18.88 8.18
C PHE A 51 -2.42 19.55 7.00
N ALA A 52 -3.17 19.90 5.96
CA ALA A 52 -2.66 20.57 4.78
C ALA A 52 -3.76 21.41 4.13
N VAL A 53 -3.35 22.48 3.43
CA VAL A 53 -4.23 23.30 2.58
C VAL A 53 -3.68 23.27 1.18
N MET A 54 -4.51 22.89 0.22
CA MET A 54 -4.14 22.80 -1.19
C MET A 54 -4.60 24.04 -1.94
N ASP A 55 -3.83 24.43 -2.96
CA ASP A 55 -4.19 25.53 -3.86
C ASP A 55 -5.50 25.26 -4.60
N PRO A 56 -6.24 26.32 -4.97
CA PRO A 56 -7.56 26.20 -5.60
C PRO A 56 -7.45 25.88 -7.10
N VAL A 57 -6.50 25.00 -7.46
CA VAL A 57 -6.30 24.48 -8.82
C VAL A 57 -6.85 23.05 -8.90
N PRO A 58 -7.26 22.56 -10.09
CA PRO A 58 -7.81 21.21 -10.24
C PRO A 58 -6.93 20.11 -9.61
N GLU A 59 -5.61 20.24 -9.73
CA GLU A 59 -4.62 19.33 -9.16
C GLU A 59 -4.66 19.36 -7.63
N GLY A 60 -4.77 20.54 -7.01
CA GLY A 60 -4.85 20.68 -5.55
C GLY A 60 -6.08 19.97 -4.97
N ARG A 61 -7.22 20.08 -5.66
CA ARG A 61 -8.42 19.31 -5.32
C ARG A 61 -8.19 17.80 -5.42
N ALA A 62 -7.63 17.34 -6.54
CA ALA A 62 -7.37 15.92 -6.75
C ALA A 62 -6.38 15.36 -5.72
N CYS A 63 -5.34 16.12 -5.36
CA CYS A 63 -4.38 15.76 -4.32
C CYS A 63 -5.01 15.63 -2.94
N ALA A 64 -5.86 16.57 -2.53
CA ALA A 64 -6.56 16.49 -1.24
C ALA A 64 -7.49 15.27 -1.18
N GLU A 65 -8.24 15.02 -2.26
CA GLU A 65 -9.15 13.87 -2.34
C GLU A 65 -8.41 12.53 -2.40
N HIS A 66 -7.26 12.47 -3.09
CA HIS A 66 -6.39 11.30 -3.09
C HIS A 66 -5.84 11.04 -1.68
N ALA A 67 -5.26 12.05 -1.03
CA ALA A 67 -4.73 11.92 0.32
C ALA A 67 -5.80 11.46 1.33
N ALA A 68 -7.02 12.02 1.26
CA ALA A 68 -8.14 11.62 2.11
C ALA A 68 -8.51 10.14 1.93
N ARG A 69 -8.47 9.63 0.69
CA ARG A 69 -8.71 8.20 0.43
C ARG A 69 -7.62 7.32 0.99
N HIS A 70 -6.39 7.81 1.15
CA HIS A 70 -5.23 7.05 1.62
C HIS A 70 -4.89 7.39 3.09
N ASP A 71 -5.92 7.55 3.92
CA ASP A 71 -5.74 7.85 5.34
C ASP A 71 -4.92 6.77 6.08
N PRO A 72 -4.17 7.11 7.15
CA PRO A 72 -3.29 6.19 7.84
C PRO A 72 -3.96 4.88 8.28
N ALA A 73 -5.21 4.95 8.77
CA ALA A 73 -5.90 3.74 9.21
C ALA A 73 -6.24 2.81 8.04
N ARG A 74 -6.54 3.35 6.85
CA ARG A 74 -6.69 2.53 5.65
C ARG A 74 -5.35 1.90 5.24
N VAL A 75 -4.26 2.66 5.25
CA VAL A 75 -2.93 2.13 4.91
C VAL A 75 -2.57 0.93 5.80
N LEU A 76 -2.80 1.01 7.11
CA LEU A 76 -2.59 -0.11 8.03
C LEU A 76 -3.45 -1.34 7.69
N ARG A 77 -4.72 -1.14 7.32
CA ARG A 77 -5.59 -2.25 6.87
C ARG A 77 -5.09 -2.89 5.58
N GLU A 78 -4.58 -2.10 4.64
CA GLU A 78 -4.00 -2.61 3.40
C GLU A 78 -2.69 -3.36 3.64
N VAL A 79 -1.83 -2.87 4.53
CA VAL A 79 -0.62 -3.58 4.93
C VAL A 79 -0.98 -4.92 5.55
N ALA A 80 -1.91 -4.95 6.51
CA ALA A 80 -2.36 -6.20 7.14
C ALA A 80 -2.93 -7.20 6.11
N ALA A 81 -3.72 -6.72 5.15
CA ALA A 81 -4.24 -7.57 4.08
C ALA A 81 -3.13 -8.15 3.18
N LYS A 82 -2.15 -7.33 2.79
CA LYS A 82 -1.01 -7.78 1.96
C LYS A 82 -0.10 -8.75 2.71
N ARG A 83 0.18 -8.50 4.00
CA ARG A 83 0.89 -9.47 4.86
C ARG A 83 0.14 -10.81 4.89
N LYS A 84 -1.19 -10.77 5.04
CA LYS A 84 -1.98 -12.00 5.02
C LYS A 84 -1.90 -12.75 3.69
N MET A 85 -1.90 -12.04 2.57
CA MET A 85 -1.68 -12.64 1.25
C MET A 85 -0.30 -13.30 1.17
N LEU A 86 0.76 -12.66 1.67
CA LEU A 86 2.10 -13.26 1.70
C LEU A 86 2.15 -14.53 2.55
N GLU A 87 1.52 -14.55 3.73
CA GLU A 87 1.41 -15.76 4.55
C GLU A 87 0.70 -16.89 3.83
N LEU A 88 -0.43 -16.60 3.18
CA LEU A 88 -1.19 -17.59 2.43
C LEU A 88 -0.37 -18.14 1.26
N HIS A 89 0.46 -17.32 0.64
CA HIS A 89 1.28 -17.71 -0.50
C HIS A 89 2.70 -18.14 -0.12
N ALA A 90 3.04 -18.22 1.18
CA ALA A 90 4.34 -18.69 1.60
C ALA A 90 4.54 -20.15 1.14
N ASN A 91 5.75 -20.48 0.66
CA ASN A 91 6.08 -21.85 0.26
C ASN A 91 5.85 -22.81 1.44
N GLY A 92 4.77 -23.57 1.37
CA GLY A 92 4.20 -24.27 2.53
C GLY A 92 4.95 -25.50 3.02
N CYS A 93 5.99 -25.96 2.33
CA CYS A 93 6.79 -27.13 2.76
C CYS A 93 8.25 -26.98 2.35
N PRO A 94 9.21 -27.27 3.26
CA PRO A 94 10.60 -27.48 2.88
C PRO A 94 10.72 -28.55 1.78
N GLY A 95 11.38 -28.21 0.67
CA GLY A 95 11.52 -29.08 -0.51
C GLY A 95 10.41 -28.96 -1.56
N ILE A 96 9.42 -28.08 -1.35
CA ILE A 96 8.38 -27.78 -2.34
C ILE A 96 8.62 -26.38 -2.93
N ASN A 97 8.93 -26.31 -4.22
CA ASN A 97 9.24 -25.08 -4.96
C ASN A 97 8.03 -24.45 -5.67
N TYR A 98 6.81 -24.75 -5.23
CA TYR A 98 5.58 -24.23 -5.79
C TYR A 98 4.63 -23.70 -4.72
N CYS A 99 3.79 -22.75 -5.12
CA CYS A 99 2.79 -22.16 -4.23
C CYS A 99 1.55 -23.06 -4.12
N VAL A 100 1.35 -23.67 -2.95
CA VAL A 100 0.17 -24.53 -2.66
C VAL A 100 -1.14 -23.75 -2.79
N SER A 101 -1.16 -22.48 -2.37
CA SER A 101 -2.36 -21.65 -2.47
C SER A 101 -2.75 -21.26 -3.89
N CYS A 102 -1.83 -21.42 -4.85
CA CYS A 102 -2.12 -21.27 -6.27
C CYS A 102 -2.37 -22.59 -6.98
N TRP A 103 -2.19 -23.74 -6.30
CA TRP A 103 -2.37 -25.04 -6.91
C TRP A 103 -3.86 -25.29 -7.21
N ASN A 104 -4.17 -25.61 -8.47
CA ASN A 104 -5.53 -25.85 -8.94
C ASN A 104 -5.85 -27.33 -9.21
N GLY A 105 -4.97 -28.26 -8.82
CA GLY A 105 -5.13 -29.70 -9.06
C GLY A 105 -4.36 -30.23 -10.27
N ASN A 106 -3.88 -29.37 -11.16
CA ASN A 106 -3.26 -29.80 -12.42
C ASN A 106 -1.89 -29.15 -12.68
N GLU A 107 -1.63 -27.96 -12.13
CA GLU A 107 -0.35 -27.25 -12.32
C GLU A 107 0.14 -26.63 -11.00
N SER A 108 1.38 -26.93 -10.65
CA SER A 108 2.17 -26.17 -9.69
C SER A 108 2.63 -24.89 -10.36
N LEU A 109 2.26 -23.73 -9.82
CA LEU A 109 2.89 -22.49 -10.23
C LEU A 109 4.23 -22.35 -9.54
N ASP A 110 5.28 -22.21 -10.35
CA ASP A 110 6.64 -21.95 -9.90
C ASP A 110 6.68 -20.81 -8.91
N TRP A 111 7.50 -20.96 -7.88
CA TRP A 111 7.82 -19.87 -6.99
C TRP A 111 8.81 -18.87 -7.65
N PRO A 112 8.63 -17.54 -7.48
CA PRO A 112 7.48 -16.84 -6.91
C PRO A 112 6.23 -16.94 -7.79
N CYS A 113 5.09 -17.27 -7.18
CA CYS A 113 3.83 -17.42 -7.89
C CYS A 113 3.31 -16.07 -8.44
N PRO A 114 2.38 -16.09 -9.43
CA PRO A 114 1.85 -14.87 -10.03
C PRO A 114 1.29 -13.86 -9.03
N THR A 115 0.60 -14.30 -7.97
CA THR A 115 0.07 -13.40 -6.94
C THR A 115 1.18 -12.59 -6.27
N VAL A 116 2.29 -13.24 -5.87
CA VAL A 116 3.40 -12.56 -5.20
C VAL A 116 4.10 -11.59 -6.15
N ARG A 117 4.24 -11.95 -7.44
CA ARG A 117 4.75 -11.06 -8.49
C ARG A 117 3.84 -9.84 -8.70
N THR A 118 2.53 -10.03 -8.70
CA THR A 118 1.54 -8.94 -8.81
C THR A 118 1.62 -8.02 -7.60
N LEU A 119 1.80 -8.53 -6.39
CA LEU A 119 2.04 -7.69 -5.22
C LEU A 119 3.31 -6.85 -5.37
N ALA A 120 4.40 -7.44 -5.87
CA ALA A 120 5.66 -6.73 -6.08
C ALA A 120 5.56 -5.62 -7.13
N SER A 121 4.70 -5.76 -8.14
CA SER A 121 4.55 -4.75 -9.20
C SER A 121 4.07 -3.38 -8.71
N ALA A 122 3.47 -3.29 -7.51
CA ALA A 122 3.12 -2.01 -6.89
C ALA A 122 4.36 -1.16 -6.54
N HIS A 123 5.56 -1.74 -6.60
CA HIS A 123 6.83 -1.12 -6.27
C HIS A 123 7.84 -1.21 -7.44
N ALA A 124 7.35 -1.30 -8.69
CA ALA A 124 8.20 -1.48 -9.87
C ALA A 124 9.12 -0.28 -10.17
N ASP A 125 8.82 0.88 -9.60
CA ASP A 125 9.62 2.11 -9.65
C ASP A 125 10.66 2.20 -8.53
N HIS A 126 10.66 1.26 -7.58
CA HIS A 126 11.60 1.25 -6.47
C HIS A 126 13.01 0.83 -6.94
N PRO A 127 14.09 1.49 -6.49
CA PRO A 127 15.46 1.16 -6.95
C PRO A 127 15.91 -0.28 -6.64
N ASP A 128 15.44 -0.84 -5.52
CA ASP A 128 15.72 -2.23 -5.13
C ASP A 128 14.81 -3.27 -5.83
N TYR A 129 13.88 -2.84 -6.68
CA TYR A 129 13.00 -3.75 -7.40
C TYR A 129 13.78 -4.51 -8.49
N ALA A 130 13.72 -5.83 -8.46
CA ALA A 130 14.38 -6.66 -9.45
C ALA A 130 13.45 -6.92 -10.66
N PRO A 131 13.84 -6.62 -11.92
CA PRO A 131 12.99 -6.80 -13.10
C PRO A 131 12.44 -8.22 -13.28
N GLU A 132 13.18 -9.24 -12.82
CA GLU A 132 12.76 -10.63 -12.85
C GLU A 132 11.54 -10.93 -11.95
N TRP A 133 11.13 -10.01 -11.08
CA TRP A 133 9.93 -10.11 -10.25
C TRP A 133 8.65 -9.67 -10.98
N ALA A 134 8.78 -9.08 -12.18
CA ALA A 134 7.63 -8.65 -12.96
C ALA A 134 6.62 -9.80 -13.19
N PRO A 135 5.30 -9.49 -13.21
CA PRO A 135 4.29 -10.43 -13.67
C PRO A 135 4.63 -10.93 -15.08
N ARG A 136 4.48 -12.24 -15.29
CA ARG A 136 4.66 -12.86 -16.60
C ARG A 136 3.30 -12.89 -17.29
N THR A 137 3.24 -12.43 -18.54
CA THR A 137 2.06 -12.49 -19.43
C THR A 137 1.81 -13.91 -19.92
#